data_AF-A0AAD8YAI1-F1
#
_entry.id   AF-A0AAD8YAI1-F1
#
_cell.length_a   1.000
_cell.length_b   1.000
_cell.length_c   1.000
_cell.angle_alpha   90.00
_cell.angle_beta   90.00
_cell.angle_gamma   90.00
#
_symmetry.space_group_name_H-M   'P 1'
#
loop_
_entity.id
_entity.type
_entity.pdbx_description
1 polymer ?
#
loop_
_entity_poly.entity_id
_entity_poly.type
_entity_poly.pdbx_seq_one_letter_code
_entity_poly.pdbx_strand_id
1 'polypeptide(L)'
;MNSSSLRQYLRSMNSRHIPPRQGRQGFWDKLLAGFLIAFSPIGVYYAASDNYRNNSNFTTTLVVTGIFGLVVLIAAEGLSRPPHNGPHEFVKQDEKKGKRDEDERVLVCLGDSLTHGACSANWVDDVGPYLTQQLQNKDKTTVKVNVVNAGQNSICTHTVLHEKVYDVVACQPDYIFIMIGTNDAMAIYRDDWAQERMHTWSLTEQPTEDVLIRNLTDTVKSLLDTTTANIAIATLPPFGENIDSDSNKIIQSINCRIKTLEYLFLGEIRNTRRETGRVSVIDVNSALWAEIIRQRSSHNITKTTHSIDKFLPYAIVMGMLHCVFGLSWNLVTRLLTGNAVLSESLHLNENGGCIVTNEVVKWLMDKMM
;
A
#
# COMPACT_ATOMS: atom_id res chain seq x y z
N MET A 1 0.83 10.16 25.90
CA MET A 1 -0.28 11.15 25.72
C MET A 1 -1.36 10.92 26.76
N ASN A 2 -2.07 11.96 27.23
CA ASN A 2 -3.22 11.76 28.13
C ASN A 2 -4.50 11.47 27.32
N SER A 3 -5.52 10.90 27.96
CA SER A 3 -6.80 10.55 27.31
C SER A 3 -7.56 11.75 26.73
N SER A 4 -7.22 12.98 27.14
CA SER A 4 -7.87 14.21 26.66
C SER A 4 -7.40 14.63 25.26
N SER A 5 -6.12 14.44 24.93
CA SER A 5 -5.57 14.77 23.61
C SER A 5 -6.05 13.82 22.51
N LEU A 6 -6.22 12.53 22.83
CA LEU A 6 -6.81 11.56 21.89
C LEU A 6 -8.29 11.89 21.62
N ARG A 7 -9.06 12.25 22.65
CA ARG A 7 -10.46 12.69 22.47
C ARG A 7 -10.57 13.98 21.66
N GLN A 8 -9.63 14.91 21.81
CA GLN A 8 -9.60 16.13 21.01
C GLN A 8 -9.25 15.84 19.54
N TYR A 9 -8.32 14.90 19.28
CA TYR A 9 -8.02 14.42 17.94
C TYR A 9 -9.23 13.74 17.27
N LEU A 10 -9.89 12.80 17.97
CA LEU A 10 -11.12 12.13 17.51
C LEU A 10 -12.24 13.14 17.19
N ARG A 11 -12.40 14.19 18.02
CA ARG A 11 -13.32 15.30 17.74
C ARG A 11 -12.92 16.09 16.49
N SER A 12 -11.62 16.30 16.26
CA SER A 12 -11.12 16.98 15.06
C SER A 12 -11.31 16.14 13.79
N MET A 13 -11.22 14.81 13.88
CA MET A 13 -11.56 13.88 12.79
C MET A 13 -13.04 14.03 12.39
N ASN A 14 -13.96 14.09 13.37
CA ASN A 14 -15.38 14.28 13.09
C ASN A 14 -15.69 15.62 12.38
N SER A 15 -14.85 16.65 12.57
CA SER A 15 -15.01 17.97 11.93
C SER A 15 -14.41 18.08 10.51
N ARG A 16 -13.53 17.15 10.11
CA ARG A 16 -12.99 17.08 8.73
C ARG A 16 -13.85 16.11 7.93
N HIS A 17 -15.03 16.58 7.51
CA HIS A 17 -16.10 15.78 6.90
C HIS A 17 -15.84 15.28 5.46
N ILE A 18 -14.58 15.13 5.07
CA ILE A 18 -14.18 14.58 3.78
C ILE A 18 -13.01 13.64 4.08
N PRO A 19 -13.14 12.30 3.95
CA PRO A 19 -11.95 11.47 3.93
C PRO A 19 -11.06 12.04 2.84
N PRO A 20 -9.78 12.38 3.12
CA PRO A 20 -8.95 12.96 2.08
C PRO A 20 -9.00 12.00 0.89
N ARG A 21 -9.48 12.47 -0.27
CA ARG A 21 -9.17 11.81 -1.55
C ARG A 21 -7.68 11.49 -1.48
N GLN A 22 -7.32 10.23 -1.71
CA GLN A 22 -5.97 9.81 -1.37
C GLN A 22 -4.93 10.60 -2.17
N GLY A 23 -4.16 11.42 -1.45
CA GLY A 23 -3.09 12.23 -2.00
C GLY A 23 -3.38 13.73 -2.00
N ARG A 24 -2.36 14.52 -1.68
CA ARG A 24 -2.36 15.95 -2.01
C ARG A 24 -2.23 16.03 -3.55
N GLN A 25 -3.35 16.17 -4.26
CA GLN A 25 -3.41 16.18 -5.75
C GLN A 25 -2.75 14.93 -6.37
N GLY A 26 -3.45 13.79 -6.32
CA GLY A 26 -2.91 12.51 -6.76
C GLY A 26 -2.52 12.48 -8.24
N PHE A 27 -1.66 11.54 -8.63
CA PHE A 27 -1.33 11.26 -10.04
C PHE A 27 -2.58 11.11 -10.91
N TRP A 28 -3.61 10.42 -10.38
CA TRP A 28 -4.90 10.25 -11.04
C TRP A 28 -5.68 11.56 -11.21
N ASP A 29 -5.57 12.51 -10.27
CA ASP A 29 -6.17 13.83 -10.41
C ASP A 29 -5.47 14.63 -11.53
N LYS A 30 -4.13 14.51 -11.64
CA LYS A 30 -3.36 15.15 -12.72
C LYS A 30 -3.66 14.52 -14.08
N LEU A 31 -3.78 13.19 -14.14
CA LEU A 31 -4.13 12.46 -15.36
C LEU A 31 -5.56 12.79 -15.80
N LEU A 32 -6.49 12.85 -14.85
CA LEU A 32 -7.86 13.28 -15.09
C LEU A 32 -7.92 14.75 -15.54
N ALA A 33 -7.21 15.66 -14.88
CA ALA A 33 -7.14 17.06 -15.27
C ALA A 33 -6.54 17.23 -16.67
N GLY A 34 -5.45 16.52 -16.97
CA GLY A 34 -4.83 16.49 -18.30
C GLY A 34 -5.79 15.98 -19.38
N PHE A 35 -6.55 14.92 -19.08
CA PHE A 35 -7.60 14.42 -19.97
C PHE A 35 -8.72 15.45 -20.17
N LEU A 36 -9.26 16.02 -19.09
CA LEU A 36 -10.33 17.02 -19.16
C LEU A 36 -9.91 18.27 -19.94
N ILE A 37 -8.63 18.68 -19.84
CA ILE A 37 -8.09 19.80 -20.61
C ILE A 37 -7.95 19.42 -22.09
N ALA A 38 -7.30 18.30 -22.40
CA ALA A 38 -7.00 17.87 -23.77
C ALA A 38 -8.25 17.46 -24.57
N PHE A 39 -9.29 16.95 -23.89
CA PHE A 39 -10.47 16.36 -24.51
C PHE A 39 -11.78 17.01 -24.07
N SER A 40 -11.73 18.23 -23.53
CA SER A 40 -12.95 19.01 -23.31
C SER A 40 -13.72 19.16 -24.63
N PRO A 41 -15.07 19.17 -24.59
CA PRO A 41 -15.89 19.46 -25.76
C PRO A 41 -15.44 20.74 -26.46
N ILE A 42 -14.96 21.72 -25.68
CA ILE A 42 -14.38 22.98 -26.16
C ILE A 42 -13.08 22.75 -26.94
N GLY A 43 -12.11 21.99 -26.40
CA GLY A 43 -10.85 21.70 -27.07
C GLY A 43 -11.02 20.93 -28.39
N VAL A 44 -11.90 19.92 -28.39
CA VAL A 44 -12.24 19.15 -29.60
C VAL A 44 -13.03 20.01 -30.61
N TYR A 45 -13.91 20.90 -30.13
CA TYR A 45 -14.70 21.80 -30.95
C TYR A 45 -13.87 22.91 -31.61
N TYR A 46 -12.81 23.40 -30.96
CA TYR A 46 -11.88 24.40 -31.51
C TYR A 46 -10.82 23.78 -32.43
N ALA A 47 -10.44 22.52 -32.23
CA ALA A 47 -9.49 21.81 -33.09
C ALA A 47 -10.13 21.30 -34.41
N ALA A 48 -11.45 21.16 -34.45
CA ALA A 48 -12.18 20.72 -35.63
C ALA A 48 -12.49 21.91 -36.56
N SER A 49 -11.99 21.87 -37.80
CA SER A 49 -12.38 22.82 -38.85
C SER A 49 -13.87 22.67 -39.20
N ASP A 50 -14.48 23.71 -39.77
CA ASP A 50 -15.92 23.71 -40.11
C ASP A 50 -16.33 22.56 -41.05
N ASN A 51 -15.40 22.03 -41.86
CA ASN A 51 -15.62 20.86 -42.71
C ASN A 51 -15.71 19.53 -41.96
N TYR A 52 -15.21 19.45 -40.72
CA TYR A 52 -15.23 18.22 -39.92
C TYR A 52 -16.56 18.05 -39.15
N ARG A 53 -17.27 19.16 -38.87
CA ARG A 53 -18.45 19.21 -37.98
C ARG A 53 -19.68 18.48 -38.53
N ASN A 54 -19.82 18.35 -39.85
CA ASN A 54 -20.97 17.72 -40.52
C ASN A 54 -20.73 16.24 -40.92
N ASN A 55 -19.66 15.61 -40.44
CA ASN A 55 -19.27 14.27 -40.86
C ASN A 55 -19.57 13.22 -39.77
N SER A 56 -20.00 12.01 -40.15
CA SER A 56 -20.20 10.87 -39.24
C SER A 56 -18.93 10.53 -38.44
N ASN A 57 -17.76 10.90 -38.96
CA ASN A 57 -16.48 10.82 -38.27
C ASN A 57 -16.43 11.69 -37.00
N PHE A 58 -17.06 12.87 -36.96
CA PHE A 58 -17.06 13.74 -35.78
C PHE A 58 -17.85 13.13 -34.61
N THR A 59 -19.04 12.60 -34.90
CA THR A 59 -19.85 11.86 -33.91
C THR A 59 -19.09 10.64 -33.39
N THR A 60 -18.42 9.90 -34.27
CA THR A 60 -17.60 8.74 -33.90
C THR A 60 -16.44 9.14 -32.98
N THR A 61 -15.71 10.21 -33.31
CA THR A 61 -14.63 10.74 -32.47
C THR A 61 -15.12 11.16 -31.09
N LEU A 62 -16.28 11.84 -31.01
CA LEU A 62 -16.88 12.23 -29.74
C LEU A 62 -17.27 11.02 -28.89
N VAL A 63 -17.88 10.00 -29.49
CA VAL A 63 -18.26 8.76 -28.78
C VAL A 63 -17.03 8.03 -28.26
N VAL A 64 -16.00 7.84 -29.09
CA VAL A 64 -14.75 7.16 -28.68
C VAL A 64 -14.04 7.94 -27.56
N THR A 65 -13.97 9.27 -27.68
CA THR A 65 -13.38 10.13 -26.64
C THR A 65 -14.17 10.06 -25.33
N GLY A 66 -15.51 10.05 -25.42
CA GLY A 66 -16.40 9.91 -24.27
C GLY A 66 -16.22 8.57 -23.55
N ILE A 67 -16.13 7.46 -24.31
CA ILE A 67 -15.86 6.13 -23.75
C ILE A 67 -14.49 6.09 -23.07
N PHE A 68 -13.46 6.63 -23.72
CA PHE A 68 -12.12 6.68 -23.13
C PHE A 68 -12.09 7.53 -21.85
N GLY A 69 -12.77 8.68 -21.84
CA GLY A 69 -12.91 9.50 -20.64
C GLY A 69 -13.62 8.79 -19.49
N LEU A 70 -14.67 8.02 -19.79
CA LEU A 70 -15.35 7.19 -18.80
C LEU A 70 -14.44 6.10 -18.24
N VAL A 71 -13.66 5.43 -19.09
CA VAL A 71 -12.66 4.43 -18.67
C VAL A 71 -11.62 5.04 -17.72
N VAL A 72 -11.09 6.21 -18.06
CA VAL A 72 -10.14 6.93 -17.20
C VAL A 72 -10.78 7.30 -15.85
N LEU A 73 -12.03 7.76 -15.86
CA LEU A 73 -12.76 8.10 -14.63
C LEU A 73 -12.98 6.88 -13.73
N ILE A 74 -13.42 5.75 -14.30
CA ILE A 74 -13.63 4.50 -13.55
C ILE A 74 -12.30 4.02 -12.95
N ALA A 75 -11.22 4.05 -13.72
CA ALA A 75 -9.89 3.68 -13.24
C ALA A 75 -9.40 4.63 -12.15
N ALA A 76 -9.54 5.95 -12.34
CA ALA A 76 -9.13 6.93 -11.34
C ALA A 76 -9.89 6.75 -10.02
N GLU A 77 -11.20 6.55 -10.07
CA GLU A 77 -12.01 6.29 -8.87
C GLU A 77 -11.61 4.96 -8.22
N GLY A 78 -11.53 3.88 -8.99
CA GLY A 78 -11.18 2.55 -8.48
C GLY A 78 -9.79 2.50 -7.82
N LEU A 79 -8.84 3.24 -8.37
CA LEU A 79 -7.45 3.25 -7.91
C LEU A 79 -7.18 4.27 -6.79
N SER A 80 -8.04 5.27 -6.59
CA SER A 80 -7.84 6.33 -5.58
C SER A 80 -8.80 6.28 -4.39
N ARG A 81 -9.86 5.48 -4.49
CA ARG A 81 -10.84 5.33 -3.42
C ARG A 81 -10.15 4.78 -2.15
N PRO A 82 -10.35 5.41 -0.98
CA PRO A 82 -9.79 4.89 0.27
C PRO A 82 -10.24 3.45 0.56
N PRO A 83 -9.44 2.67 1.31
CA PRO A 83 -9.85 1.34 1.74
C PRO A 83 -11.16 1.40 2.51
N HIS A 84 -12.06 0.45 2.24
CA HIS A 84 -13.40 0.43 2.83
C HIS A 84 -13.37 0.22 4.36
N ASN A 85 -12.35 -0.48 4.85
CA ASN A 85 -12.04 -0.77 6.25
C ASN A 85 -10.88 0.10 6.78
N GLY A 86 -10.74 1.34 6.29
CA GLY A 86 -9.70 2.26 6.76
C GLY A 86 -9.91 2.78 8.19
N PRO A 87 -8.89 3.40 8.81
CA PRO A 87 -8.93 3.85 10.21
C PRO A 87 -10.14 4.72 10.56
N HIS A 88 -10.51 5.67 9.71
CA HIS A 88 -11.63 6.58 9.97
C HIS A 88 -12.98 5.83 10.05
N GLU A 89 -13.25 4.96 9.08
CA GLU A 89 -14.49 4.19 9.06
C GLU A 89 -14.51 3.15 10.18
N PHE A 90 -13.36 2.53 10.48
CA PHE A 90 -13.24 1.60 11.60
C PHE A 90 -13.56 2.29 12.95
N VAL A 91 -12.91 3.42 13.26
CA VAL A 91 -13.14 4.15 14.52
C VAL A 91 -14.59 4.56 14.66
N LYS A 92 -15.21 5.06 13.60
CA LYS A 92 -16.63 5.45 13.59
C LYS A 92 -17.57 4.26 13.85
N GLN A 93 -17.22 3.07 13.35
CA GLN A 93 -18.00 1.85 13.59
C GLN A 93 -17.77 1.33 15.02
N ASP A 94 -16.53 1.36 15.52
CA ASP A 94 -16.18 0.94 16.88
C ASP A 94 -16.85 1.83 17.93
N GLU A 95 -16.84 3.16 17.73
CA GLU A 95 -17.55 4.11 18.60
C GLU A 95 -19.06 3.85 18.67
N LYS A 96 -19.68 3.46 17.54
CA LYS A 96 -21.10 3.09 17.49
C LYS A 96 -21.38 1.76 18.17
N LYS A 97 -20.48 0.78 18.03
CA LYS A 97 -20.59 -0.54 18.68
C LYS A 97 -20.44 -0.41 20.20
N GLY A 98 -19.58 0.48 20.67
CA GLY A 98 -19.28 0.67 22.09
C GLY A 98 -18.16 -0.26 22.55
N LYS A 99 -18.34 -0.93 23.69
CA LYS A 99 -17.30 -1.82 24.24
C LYS A 99 -17.15 -3.05 23.34
N ARG A 100 -15.91 -3.33 22.89
CA ARG A 100 -15.56 -4.57 22.19
C ARG A 100 -15.67 -5.79 23.10
N ASP A 101 -15.97 -6.93 22.50
CA ASP A 101 -15.99 -8.22 23.19
C ASP A 101 -14.54 -8.59 23.60
N GLU A 102 -14.36 -9.38 24.65
CA GLU A 102 -13.02 -9.68 25.21
C GLU A 102 -12.11 -10.46 24.23
N ASP A 103 -12.73 -11.22 23.32
CA ASP A 103 -12.05 -12.00 22.28
C ASP A 103 -11.88 -11.24 20.96
N GLU A 104 -12.37 -9.99 20.86
CA GLU A 104 -12.17 -9.16 19.69
C GLU A 104 -10.84 -8.41 19.74
N ARG A 105 -10.03 -8.62 18.71
CA ARG A 105 -8.71 -7.99 18.51
C ARG A 105 -8.71 -7.10 17.27
N VAL A 106 -7.81 -6.13 17.24
CA VAL A 106 -7.64 -5.22 16.11
C VAL A 106 -6.23 -5.33 15.55
N LEU A 107 -6.13 -5.64 14.26
CA LEU A 107 -4.91 -5.52 13.46
C LEU A 107 -5.02 -4.26 12.60
N VAL A 108 -4.03 -3.37 12.68
CA VAL A 108 -3.87 -2.27 11.72
C VAL A 108 -2.71 -2.56 10.78
N CYS A 109 -3.00 -2.65 9.49
CA CYS A 109 -2.00 -2.78 8.42
C CYS A 109 -1.64 -1.37 7.91
N LEU A 110 -0.44 -0.90 8.21
CA LEU A 110 0.06 0.43 7.87
C LEU A 110 1.05 0.34 6.71
N GLY A 111 0.81 1.11 5.64
CA GLY A 111 1.72 1.12 4.51
C GLY A 111 1.32 2.02 3.35
N ASP A 112 1.92 1.76 2.21
CA ASP A 112 1.71 2.49 0.96
C ASP A 112 0.66 1.83 0.05
N SER A 113 0.80 1.98 -1.27
CA SER A 113 -0.10 1.38 -2.27
C SER A 113 -0.13 -0.14 -2.24
N LEU A 114 0.94 -0.79 -1.77
CA LEU A 114 0.97 -2.24 -1.61
C LEU A 114 0.01 -2.69 -0.50
N THR A 115 -0.09 -1.92 0.58
CA THR A 115 -1.03 -2.18 1.68
C THR A 115 -2.44 -1.73 1.32
N HIS A 116 -2.57 -0.63 0.58
CA HIS A 116 -3.85 -0.15 0.10
C HIS A 116 -4.59 -1.18 -0.76
N GLY A 117 -3.87 -1.86 -1.65
CA GLY A 117 -4.46 -2.93 -2.47
C GLY A 117 -5.39 -2.47 -3.60
N ALA A 118 -5.40 -1.19 -3.97
CA ALA A 118 -6.16 -0.73 -5.14
C ALA A 118 -5.37 -0.88 -6.45
N CYS A 119 -4.07 -0.62 -6.41
CA CYS A 119 -3.15 -0.84 -7.54
C CYS A 119 -2.38 -2.18 -7.43
N SER A 120 -2.69 -2.99 -6.42
CA SER A 120 -1.97 -4.20 -6.00
C SER A 120 -2.99 -5.24 -5.57
N ALA A 121 -2.60 -6.51 -5.45
CA ALA A 121 -3.41 -7.48 -4.73
C ALA A 121 -3.72 -6.99 -3.31
N ASN A 122 -4.99 -7.09 -2.92
CA ASN A 122 -5.49 -6.62 -1.64
C ASN A 122 -5.32 -7.69 -0.56
N TRP A 123 -4.05 -7.94 -0.21
CA TRP A 123 -3.70 -8.94 0.79
C TRP A 123 -4.28 -8.64 2.18
N VAL A 124 -4.56 -7.37 2.49
CA VAL A 124 -5.14 -6.97 3.78
C VAL A 124 -6.52 -7.58 3.98
N ASP A 125 -7.36 -7.59 2.94
CA ASP A 125 -8.69 -8.18 3.01
C ASP A 125 -8.64 -9.71 3.12
N ASP A 126 -7.57 -10.33 2.62
CA ASP A 126 -7.36 -11.78 2.70
C ASP A 126 -6.89 -12.25 4.09
N VAL A 127 -6.32 -11.37 4.92
CA VAL A 127 -5.81 -11.73 6.26
C VAL A 127 -6.92 -12.28 7.16
N GLY A 128 -8.08 -11.62 7.21
CA GLY A 128 -9.18 -12.00 8.09
C GLY A 128 -9.73 -13.41 7.79
N PRO A 129 -10.16 -13.69 6.55
CA PRO A 129 -10.60 -15.02 6.14
C PRO A 129 -9.51 -16.09 6.33
N TYR A 130 -8.26 -15.82 5.95
CA TYR A 130 -7.19 -16.81 6.07
C TYR A 130 -6.85 -17.12 7.52
N LEU A 131 -6.78 -16.11 8.38
CA LEU A 131 -6.58 -16.30 9.82
C LEU A 131 -7.71 -17.10 10.45
N THR A 132 -8.97 -16.79 10.10
CA THR A 132 -10.15 -17.52 10.60
C THR A 132 -10.06 -18.99 10.26
N GLN A 133 -9.66 -19.32 9.02
CA GLN A 133 -9.43 -20.70 8.60
C GLN A 133 -8.33 -21.38 9.43
N GLN A 134 -7.20 -20.70 9.69
CA GLN A 134 -6.11 -21.24 10.50
C GLN A 134 -6.51 -21.47 11.98
N LEU A 135 -7.32 -20.58 12.55
CA LEU A 135 -7.82 -20.69 13.92
C LEU A 135 -8.83 -21.82 14.08
N GLN A 136 -9.73 -22.01 13.10
CA GLN A 136 -10.68 -23.13 13.07
C GLN A 136 -9.96 -24.48 13.05
N ASN A 137 -8.88 -24.61 12.27
CA ASN A 137 -8.07 -25.83 12.22
C ASN A 137 -7.35 -26.16 13.54
N LYS A 138 -7.32 -25.23 14.51
CA LYS A 138 -6.66 -25.39 15.82
C LYS A 138 -7.64 -25.32 17.00
N ASP A 139 -8.95 -25.46 16.76
CA ASP A 139 -10.00 -25.35 17.78
C ASP A 139 -10.00 -24.02 18.57
N LYS A 140 -9.46 -22.93 17.98
CA LYS A 140 -9.38 -21.59 18.57
C LYS A 140 -10.44 -20.63 18.00
N THR A 141 -11.70 -21.05 17.96
CA THR A 141 -12.78 -20.38 17.20
C THR A 141 -13.33 -19.10 17.82
N THR A 142 -12.90 -18.72 19.03
CA THR A 142 -13.47 -17.57 19.77
C THR A 142 -12.80 -16.24 19.42
N VAL A 143 -11.53 -16.25 19.00
CA VAL A 143 -10.80 -15.01 18.70
C VAL A 143 -11.22 -14.45 17.34
N LYS A 144 -11.72 -13.21 17.34
CA LYS A 144 -12.07 -12.48 16.12
C LYS A 144 -11.11 -11.32 15.94
N VAL A 145 -10.49 -11.22 14.76
CA VAL A 145 -9.59 -10.11 14.43
C VAL A 145 -10.24 -9.19 13.41
N ASN A 146 -10.48 -7.94 13.79
CA ASN A 146 -10.87 -6.88 12.88
C ASN A 146 -9.61 -6.33 12.21
N VAL A 147 -9.52 -6.45 10.89
CA VAL A 147 -8.38 -5.98 10.09
C VAL A 147 -8.71 -4.59 9.53
N VAL A 148 -7.84 -3.62 9.83
CA VAL A 148 -7.95 -2.22 9.43
C VAL A 148 -6.87 -1.90 8.41
N ASN A 149 -7.27 -1.41 7.24
CA ASN A 149 -6.34 -1.04 6.18
C ASN A 149 -5.96 0.44 6.26
N ALA A 150 -4.81 0.72 6.89
CA ALA A 150 -4.20 2.05 6.95
C ALA A 150 -3.21 2.30 5.78
N GLY A 151 -3.41 1.63 4.65
CA GLY A 151 -2.66 1.85 3.42
C GLY A 151 -3.06 3.13 2.70
N GLN A 152 -2.08 3.91 2.25
CA GLN A 152 -2.34 5.07 1.40
C GLN A 152 -1.39 5.13 0.22
N ASN A 153 -1.95 5.33 -0.97
CA ASN A 153 -1.17 5.33 -2.20
C ASN A 153 -0.06 6.38 -2.18
N SER A 154 1.11 5.95 -2.64
CA SER A 154 2.28 6.79 -2.91
C SER A 154 2.90 7.51 -1.70
N ILE A 155 2.46 7.25 -0.46
CA ILE A 155 3.05 7.88 0.74
C ILE A 155 4.48 7.38 0.98
N CYS A 156 5.29 8.25 1.59
CA CYS A 156 6.64 7.92 2.07
C CYS A 156 6.63 7.72 3.60
N THR A 157 7.72 7.16 4.13
CA THR A 157 7.91 6.97 5.58
C THR A 157 7.74 8.27 6.39
N HIS A 158 8.19 9.40 5.85
CA HIS A 158 8.02 10.74 6.45
C HIS A 158 6.54 11.05 6.71
N THR A 159 5.68 10.89 5.69
CA THR A 159 4.24 11.16 5.83
C THR A 159 3.59 10.23 6.85
N VAL A 160 4.03 8.96 6.91
CA VAL A 160 3.55 8.03 7.93
C VAL A 160 3.85 8.55 9.34
N LEU A 161 5.11 8.91 9.60
CA LEU A 161 5.55 9.43 10.90
C LEU A 161 4.74 10.67 11.32
N HIS A 162 4.56 11.62 10.41
CA HIS A 162 3.97 12.92 10.74
C HIS A 162 2.44 12.96 10.70
N GLU A 163 1.81 12.11 9.90
CA GLU A 163 0.36 12.22 9.64
C GLU A 163 -0.42 10.95 10.01
N LYS A 164 0.18 9.76 10.03
CA LYS A 164 -0.57 8.49 10.12
C LYS A 164 -0.50 7.78 11.46
N VAL A 165 0.52 8.05 12.26
CA VAL A 165 0.63 7.47 13.61
C VAL A 165 -0.65 7.69 14.41
N TYR A 166 -1.25 8.88 14.38
CA TYR A 166 -2.47 9.17 15.12
C TYR A 166 -3.69 8.39 14.64
N ASP A 167 -3.83 8.18 13.33
CA ASP A 167 -4.91 7.37 12.76
C ASP A 167 -4.81 5.92 13.24
N VAL A 168 -3.60 5.37 13.27
CA VAL A 168 -3.33 4.01 13.78
C VAL A 168 -3.65 3.90 15.27
N VAL A 169 -3.19 4.86 16.08
CA VAL A 169 -3.44 4.88 17.53
C VAL A 169 -4.93 4.99 17.84
N ALA A 170 -5.68 5.76 17.06
CA ALA A 170 -7.12 5.94 17.24
C ALA A 170 -7.91 4.63 17.12
N CYS A 171 -7.43 3.68 16.31
CA CYS A 171 -8.01 2.35 16.19
C CYS A 171 -7.84 1.47 17.43
N GLN A 172 -7.02 1.89 18.41
CA GLN A 172 -6.67 1.12 19.62
C GLN A 172 -6.27 -0.33 19.28
N PRO A 173 -5.17 -0.51 18.50
CA PRO A 173 -4.77 -1.80 17.98
C PRO A 173 -4.21 -2.74 19.06
N ASP A 174 -4.43 -4.04 18.85
CA ASP A 174 -3.69 -5.12 19.52
C ASP A 174 -2.44 -5.51 18.72
N TYR A 175 -2.52 -5.36 17.39
CA TYR A 175 -1.48 -5.68 16.44
C TYR A 175 -1.31 -4.56 15.41
N ILE A 176 -0.06 -4.26 15.05
CA ILE A 176 0.28 -3.33 13.97
C ILE A 176 1.25 -4.04 13.03
N PHE A 177 0.91 -4.12 11.75
CA PHE A 177 1.80 -4.62 10.71
C PHE A 177 2.20 -3.47 9.79
N ILE A 178 3.50 -3.20 9.67
CA ILE A 178 4.05 -2.07 8.94
C ILE A 178 4.78 -2.57 7.69
N MET A 179 4.30 -2.20 6.51
CA MET A 179 5.00 -2.40 5.24
C MET A 179 5.02 -1.08 4.47
N ILE A 180 6.06 -0.28 4.72
CA ILE A 180 6.23 1.07 4.17
C ILE A 180 7.69 1.30 3.78
N GLY A 181 7.90 2.08 2.72
CA GLY A 181 9.22 2.53 2.29
C GLY A 181 9.50 2.29 0.81
N THR A 182 8.57 1.67 0.06
CA THR A 182 8.79 1.42 -1.37
C THR A 182 8.84 2.72 -2.18
N ASN A 183 8.06 3.74 -1.81
CA ASN A 183 8.15 5.06 -2.46
C ASN A 183 9.44 5.80 -2.12
N ASP A 184 9.94 5.66 -0.88
CA ASP A 184 11.24 6.17 -0.47
C ASP A 184 12.36 5.48 -1.27
N ALA A 185 12.31 4.14 -1.39
CA ALA A 185 13.26 3.36 -2.19
C ALA A 185 13.22 3.75 -3.68
N MET A 186 12.03 4.00 -4.24
CA MET A 186 11.89 4.48 -5.62
C MET A 186 12.49 5.89 -5.77
N ALA A 187 12.29 6.78 -4.80
CA ALA A 187 12.90 8.11 -4.81
C ALA A 187 14.43 8.06 -4.65
N ILE A 188 14.97 7.08 -3.94
CA ILE A 188 16.43 6.85 -3.86
C ILE A 188 16.96 6.35 -5.22
N TYR A 189 16.18 5.51 -5.91
CA TYR A 189 16.55 4.95 -7.21
C TYR A 189 16.40 5.97 -8.36
N ARG A 190 15.44 6.89 -8.26
CA ARG A 190 15.02 7.78 -9.36
C ARG A 190 14.83 9.22 -8.90
N ASP A 191 15.64 10.12 -9.48
CA ASP A 191 15.58 11.56 -9.19
C ASP A 191 14.23 12.19 -9.60
N ASP A 192 13.66 11.78 -10.74
CA ASP A 192 12.34 12.28 -11.19
C ASP A 192 11.24 11.91 -10.18
N TRP A 193 11.32 10.69 -9.62
CA TRP A 193 10.44 10.24 -8.56
C TRP A 193 10.67 11.02 -7.27
N ALA A 194 11.93 11.26 -6.89
CA ALA A 194 12.27 12.03 -5.70
C ALA A 194 11.68 13.44 -5.74
N GLN A 195 11.86 14.17 -6.84
CA GLN A 195 11.34 15.53 -7.00
C GLN A 195 9.81 15.57 -6.90
N GLU A 196 9.15 14.61 -7.53
CA GLU A 196 7.69 14.53 -7.47
C GLU A 196 7.20 14.18 -6.05
N ARG A 197 7.86 13.26 -5.34
CA ARG A 197 7.51 12.94 -3.94
C ARG A 197 7.75 14.13 -3.00
N MET A 198 8.88 14.83 -3.15
CA MET A 198 9.20 16.05 -2.41
C MET A 198 8.08 17.08 -2.53
N HIS A 199 7.59 17.32 -3.75
CA HIS A 199 6.51 18.27 -4.00
C HIS A 199 5.16 17.76 -3.48
N THR A 200 4.73 16.56 -3.91
CA THR A 200 3.41 16.00 -3.62
C THR A 200 3.19 15.79 -2.12
N TRP A 201 4.20 15.32 -1.39
CA TRP A 201 4.07 15.08 0.05
C TRP A 201 4.70 16.16 0.93
N SER A 202 5.20 17.23 0.32
CA SER A 202 5.86 18.32 1.04
C SER A 202 6.95 17.77 1.98
N LEU A 203 7.76 16.85 1.47
CA LEU A 203 8.84 16.24 2.24
C LEU A 203 9.85 17.33 2.60
N THR A 204 10.29 17.31 3.85
CA THR A 204 11.23 18.31 4.38
C THR A 204 12.68 18.00 4.03
N GLU A 205 12.97 16.74 3.69
CA GLU A 205 14.30 16.22 3.40
C GLU A 205 14.23 15.27 2.19
N GLN A 206 15.29 15.24 1.39
CA GLN A 206 15.44 14.32 0.26
C GLN A 206 15.35 12.86 0.76
N PRO A 207 14.59 11.97 0.11
CA PRO A 207 14.61 10.55 0.42
C PRO A 207 16.02 9.96 0.30
N THR A 208 16.50 9.38 1.39
CA THR A 208 17.74 8.60 1.48
C THR A 208 17.47 7.38 2.36
N GLU A 209 18.33 6.37 2.32
CA GLU A 209 18.17 5.22 3.21
C GLU A 209 18.21 5.63 4.69
N ASP A 210 19.02 6.64 5.05
CA ASP A 210 19.11 7.15 6.43
C ASP A 210 17.81 7.83 6.87
N VAL A 211 17.22 8.65 5.99
CA VAL A 211 15.93 9.29 6.25
C VAL A 211 14.83 8.23 6.40
N LEU A 212 14.79 7.23 5.51
CA LEU A 212 13.83 6.12 5.57
C LEU A 212 13.94 5.39 6.91
N ILE A 213 15.14 4.94 7.28
CA ILE A 213 15.36 4.16 8.50
C ILE A 213 15.10 4.98 9.75
N ARG A 214 15.48 6.27 9.77
CA ARG A 214 15.13 7.19 10.88
C ARG A 214 13.62 7.33 11.02
N ASN A 215 12.90 7.65 9.95
CA ASN A 215 11.45 7.81 9.98
C ASN A 215 10.73 6.54 10.44
N LEU A 216 11.17 5.38 9.96
CA LEU A 216 10.62 4.09 10.37
C LEU A 216 10.90 3.81 11.85
N THR A 217 12.11 4.09 12.32
CA THR A 217 12.49 3.96 13.74
C THR A 217 11.63 4.85 14.62
N ASP A 218 11.51 6.12 14.28
CA ASP A 218 10.72 7.11 15.04
C ASP A 218 9.22 6.78 15.02
N THR A 219 8.72 6.24 13.91
CA THR A 219 7.33 5.75 13.80
C THR A 219 7.10 4.63 14.80
N VAL A 220 7.99 3.63 14.84
CA VAL A 220 7.86 2.49 15.76
C VAL A 220 7.98 2.94 17.21
N LYS A 221 8.94 3.84 17.54
CA LYS A 221 9.05 4.43 18.88
C LYS A 221 7.75 5.12 19.30
N SER A 222 7.21 5.97 18.43
CA SER A 222 5.97 6.67 18.73
C SER A 222 4.79 5.70 18.94
N LEU A 223 4.72 4.61 18.19
CA LEU A 223 3.67 3.59 18.37
C LEU A 223 3.86 2.78 19.66
N LEU A 224 5.09 2.45 20.04
CA LEU A 224 5.41 1.77 21.30
C LEU A 224 5.05 2.63 22.53
N ASP A 225 5.26 3.94 22.44
CA ASP A 225 4.97 4.92 23.50
C ASP A 225 3.47 5.21 23.68
N THR A 226 2.68 4.98 22.62
CA THR A 226 1.26 5.38 22.57
C THR A 226 0.29 4.20 22.53
N THR A 227 0.80 2.97 22.33
CA THR A 227 -0.01 1.76 22.25
C THR A 227 0.62 0.61 23.04
N THR A 228 -0.20 -0.40 23.35
CA THR A 228 0.26 -1.68 23.90
C THR A 228 0.43 -2.76 22.82
N ALA A 229 0.26 -2.40 21.54
CA ALA A 229 0.23 -3.35 20.43
C ALA A 229 1.56 -4.09 20.25
N ASN A 230 1.48 -5.29 19.70
CA ASN A 230 2.62 -5.94 19.05
C ASN A 230 2.81 -5.35 17.65
N ILE A 231 4.04 -5.05 17.28
CA ILE A 231 4.40 -4.36 16.04
C ILE A 231 5.28 -5.30 15.19
N ALA A 232 4.85 -5.59 13.98
CA ALA A 232 5.66 -6.21 12.94
C ALA A 232 6.11 -5.17 11.92
N ILE A 233 7.40 -5.22 11.55
CA ILE A 233 7.98 -4.41 10.47
C ILE A 233 8.37 -5.37 9.35
N ALA A 234 7.79 -5.19 8.17
CA ALA A 234 8.11 -5.99 7.00
C ALA A 234 9.29 -5.40 6.23
N THR A 235 10.16 -6.26 5.72
CA THR A 235 11.07 -5.90 4.63
C THR A 235 10.29 -5.55 3.36
N LEU A 236 10.84 -4.67 2.53
CA LEU A 236 10.24 -4.25 1.27
C LEU A 236 10.23 -5.38 0.23
N PRO A 237 9.15 -5.54 -0.55
CA PRO A 237 9.15 -6.37 -1.76
C PRO A 237 10.22 -5.96 -2.79
N PRO A 238 10.61 -6.86 -3.70
CA PRO A 238 11.61 -6.55 -4.72
C PRO A 238 11.09 -5.56 -5.77
N PHE A 239 12.00 -4.80 -6.37
CA PHE A 239 11.74 -3.96 -7.54
C PHE A 239 12.01 -4.74 -8.83
N GLY A 240 10.95 -5.30 -9.39
CA GLY A 240 11.04 -6.28 -10.46
C GLY A 240 11.67 -7.59 -9.97
N GLU A 241 11.64 -8.60 -10.82
CA GLU A 241 12.04 -9.96 -10.42
C GLU A 241 13.45 -10.33 -10.88
N ASN A 242 14.27 -9.35 -11.26
CA ASN A 242 15.69 -9.58 -11.51
C ASN A 242 16.50 -9.26 -10.25
N ILE A 243 17.00 -10.29 -9.56
CA ILE A 243 17.73 -10.11 -8.29
C ILE A 243 19.00 -9.26 -8.46
N ASP A 244 19.59 -9.28 -9.65
CA ASP A 244 20.86 -8.60 -9.95
C ASP A 244 20.67 -7.16 -10.46
N SER A 245 19.42 -6.67 -10.58
CA SER A 245 19.15 -5.31 -11.05
C SER A 245 19.60 -4.26 -10.04
N ASP A 246 19.99 -3.08 -10.54
CA ASP A 246 20.41 -1.96 -9.69
C ASP A 246 19.31 -1.51 -8.73
N SER A 247 18.05 -1.55 -9.19
CA SER A 247 16.88 -1.32 -8.35
C SER A 247 16.78 -2.30 -7.17
N ASN A 248 17.09 -3.58 -7.37
CA ASN A 248 17.05 -4.57 -6.31
C ASN A 248 18.27 -4.50 -5.38
N LYS A 249 19.42 -3.97 -5.82
CA LYS A 249 20.54 -3.68 -4.92
C LYS A 249 20.15 -2.62 -3.87
N ILE A 250 19.39 -1.61 -4.25
CA ILE A 250 18.84 -0.60 -3.31
C ILE A 250 17.89 -1.28 -2.32
N ILE A 251 16.96 -2.12 -2.80
CA ILE A 251 16.05 -2.88 -1.94
C ILE A 251 16.81 -3.79 -0.97
N GLN A 252 17.86 -4.49 -1.42
CA GLN A 252 18.70 -5.34 -0.58
C GLN A 252 19.40 -4.53 0.52
N SER A 253 19.95 -3.36 0.18
CA SER A 253 20.59 -2.45 1.14
C SER A 253 19.59 -1.98 2.22
N ILE A 254 18.43 -1.48 1.80
CA ILE A 254 17.36 -1.04 2.71
C ILE A 254 16.88 -2.19 3.59
N ASN A 255 16.62 -3.37 3.00
CA ASN A 255 16.14 -4.53 3.75
C ASN A 255 17.18 -5.06 4.74
N CYS A 256 18.47 -4.97 4.43
CA CYS A 256 19.53 -5.27 5.38
C CYS A 256 19.41 -4.37 6.62
N ARG A 257 19.18 -3.07 6.41
CA ARG A 257 18.99 -2.09 7.49
C ARG A 257 17.69 -2.29 8.27
N ILE A 258 16.57 -2.59 7.62
CA ILE A 258 15.30 -2.91 8.28
C ILE A 258 15.48 -4.12 9.21
N LYS A 259 16.20 -5.17 8.77
CA LYS A 259 16.50 -6.35 9.60
C LYS A 259 17.31 -6.02 10.86
N THR A 260 18.06 -4.91 10.87
CA THR A 260 18.78 -4.49 12.08
C THR A 260 17.89 -3.83 13.13
N LEU A 261 16.67 -3.39 12.77
CA LEU A 261 15.77 -2.69 13.69
C LEU A 261 15.32 -3.57 14.85
N GLU A 262 15.16 -4.88 14.63
CA GLU A 262 14.83 -5.82 15.71
C GLU A 262 15.86 -5.73 16.84
N TYR A 263 17.16 -5.73 16.51
CA TYR A 263 18.23 -5.61 17.48
C TYR A 263 18.28 -4.23 18.16
N LEU A 264 18.00 -3.16 17.40
CA LEU A 264 17.94 -1.80 17.95
C LEU A 264 16.87 -1.73 19.05
N PHE A 265 15.66 -2.21 18.76
CA PHE A 265 14.58 -2.21 19.74
C PHE A 265 14.85 -3.17 20.89
N LEU A 266 15.42 -4.36 20.66
CA LEU A 266 15.85 -5.24 21.75
C LEU A 266 16.91 -4.59 22.66
N GLY A 267 17.83 -3.79 22.11
CA GLY A 267 18.91 -3.12 22.83
C GLY A 267 18.43 -1.95 23.69
N GLU A 268 17.57 -1.08 23.15
CA GLU A 268 16.99 0.05 23.90
C GLU A 268 16.09 -0.45 25.05
N ILE A 269 15.34 -1.51 24.79
CA ILE A 269 14.36 -2.09 25.71
C ILE A 269 15.01 -2.87 26.88
N ARG A 270 16.26 -3.33 26.77
CA ARG A 270 16.96 -3.99 27.91
C ARG A 270 17.10 -3.08 29.13
N ASN A 271 16.99 -1.76 28.96
CA ASN A 271 17.03 -0.79 30.06
C ASN A 271 15.67 -0.55 30.73
N THR A 272 14.56 -1.06 30.16
CA THR A 272 13.20 -1.00 30.70
C THR A 272 12.58 -2.40 30.71
N ARG A 273 12.59 -3.06 31.88
CA ARG A 273 12.25 -4.48 32.12
C ARG A 273 10.84 -4.96 31.65
N ARG A 274 10.03 -4.14 30.98
CA ARG A 274 8.65 -4.46 30.55
C ARG A 274 8.45 -4.58 29.03
N GLU A 275 9.40 -4.19 28.18
CA GLU A 275 9.11 -4.01 26.74
C GLU A 275 9.71 -5.09 25.81
N THR A 276 10.49 -6.05 26.33
CA THR A 276 11.24 -7.02 25.50
C THR A 276 10.28 -7.98 24.80
N GLY A 277 10.01 -7.79 23.50
CA GLY A 277 9.32 -8.78 22.66
C GLY A 277 8.11 -8.27 21.86
N ARG A 278 7.75 -6.98 21.95
CA ARG A 278 6.63 -6.42 21.18
C ARG A 278 6.96 -6.10 19.72
N VAL A 279 8.23 -5.98 19.35
CA VAL A 279 8.66 -5.68 17.98
C VAL A 279 9.19 -6.95 17.31
N SER A 280 8.80 -7.20 16.07
CA SER A 280 9.28 -8.29 15.23
C SER A 280 9.61 -7.76 13.83
N VAL A 281 10.63 -8.31 13.18
CA VAL A 281 10.89 -8.03 11.76
C VAL A 281 10.50 -9.24 10.93
N ILE A 282 9.68 -9.03 9.90
CA ILE A 282 9.14 -10.08 9.03
C ILE A 282 9.80 -9.98 7.65
N ASP A 283 10.51 -11.03 7.25
CA ASP A 283 11.29 -11.09 6.01
C ASP A 283 10.44 -11.47 4.79
N VAL A 284 9.46 -10.62 4.49
CA VAL A 284 8.58 -10.73 3.31
C VAL A 284 9.39 -10.82 2.01
N ASN A 285 10.51 -10.11 1.91
CA ASN A 285 11.35 -10.08 0.71
C ASN A 285 11.89 -11.47 0.37
N SER A 286 12.43 -12.18 1.37
CA SER A 286 12.93 -13.55 1.19
C SER A 286 11.82 -14.51 0.79
N ALA A 287 10.62 -14.39 1.38
CA ALA A 287 9.48 -15.23 1.02
C ALA A 287 9.04 -15.03 -0.45
N LEU A 288 9.03 -13.77 -0.92
CA LEU A 288 8.74 -13.44 -2.32
C LEU A 288 9.82 -13.97 -3.27
N TRP A 289 11.10 -13.82 -2.94
CA TRP A 289 12.20 -14.37 -3.76
C TRP A 289 12.16 -15.89 -3.85
N ALA A 290 11.83 -16.58 -2.76
CA ALA A 290 11.69 -18.03 -2.75
C ALA A 290 10.66 -18.49 -3.80
N GLU A 291 9.52 -17.78 -3.89
CA GLU A 291 8.50 -18.07 -4.90
C GLU A 291 8.96 -17.74 -6.32
N ILE A 292 9.62 -16.60 -6.54
CA ILE A 292 10.17 -16.22 -7.84
C ILE A 292 11.14 -17.30 -8.35
N ILE A 293 12.07 -17.74 -7.50
CA ILE A 293 13.05 -18.78 -7.81
C ILE A 293 12.34 -20.11 -8.12
N ARG A 294 11.36 -20.49 -7.30
CA ARG A 294 10.57 -21.71 -7.50
C ARG A 294 9.87 -21.72 -8.86
N GLN A 295 9.15 -20.66 -9.21
CA GLN A 295 8.41 -20.59 -10.48
C GLN A 295 9.35 -20.62 -11.70
N ARG A 296 10.50 -19.93 -11.63
CA ARG A 296 11.51 -19.97 -12.69
C ARG A 296 12.10 -21.35 -12.90
N SER A 297 12.35 -22.06 -11.82
CA SER A 297 12.91 -23.41 -11.85
C SER A 297 11.91 -24.42 -12.43
N SER A 298 10.60 -24.21 -12.22
CA SER A 298 9.55 -25.12 -12.70
C SER A 298 9.12 -24.93 -14.16
N HIS A 299 9.24 -23.74 -14.75
CA HIS A 299 8.55 -23.45 -16.02
C HIS A 299 9.42 -23.25 -17.26
N ASN A 300 10.75 -23.45 -17.24
CA ASN A 300 11.62 -23.12 -18.40
C ASN A 300 11.32 -21.70 -18.96
N ILE A 301 10.88 -20.76 -18.10
CA ILE A 301 10.49 -19.42 -18.53
C ILE A 301 11.77 -18.65 -18.83
N THR A 302 12.08 -18.52 -20.12
CA THR A 302 13.14 -17.69 -20.69
C THR A 302 12.71 -16.24 -20.86
N LYS A 303 11.51 -15.85 -20.38
CA LYS A 303 11.03 -14.47 -20.54
C LYS A 303 11.92 -13.52 -19.73
N THR A 304 12.38 -12.48 -20.41
CA THR A 304 13.10 -11.36 -19.82
C THR A 304 12.24 -10.74 -18.72
N THR A 305 12.87 -10.51 -17.57
CA THR A 305 12.23 -9.86 -16.42
C THR A 305 11.84 -8.44 -16.78
N HIS A 306 10.62 -8.03 -16.41
CA HIS A 306 10.17 -6.68 -16.68
C HIS A 306 10.87 -5.68 -15.76
N SER A 307 11.54 -4.66 -16.32
CA SER A 307 12.23 -3.63 -15.52
C SER A 307 11.24 -2.73 -14.79
N ILE A 308 11.59 -2.36 -13.56
CA ILE A 308 10.91 -1.32 -12.79
C ILE A 308 10.93 0.05 -13.50
N ASP A 309 11.82 0.30 -14.45
CA ASP A 309 11.83 1.61 -15.14
C ASP A 309 10.57 1.84 -16.00
N LYS A 310 9.94 0.74 -16.43
CA LYS A 310 8.77 0.73 -17.31
C LYS A 310 7.46 0.50 -16.56
N PHE A 311 7.49 0.54 -15.23
CA PHE A 311 6.35 0.17 -14.38
C PHE A 311 5.11 1.04 -14.63
N LEU A 312 5.29 2.36 -14.80
CA LEU A 312 4.18 3.33 -14.84
C LEU A 312 3.22 3.12 -16.04
N PRO A 313 3.67 2.98 -17.29
CA PRO A 313 2.78 2.64 -18.40
C PRO A 313 1.98 1.36 -18.18
N TYR A 314 2.60 0.33 -17.60
CA TYR A 314 1.93 -0.92 -17.30
C TYR A 314 0.94 -0.78 -16.15
N ALA A 315 1.26 -0.01 -15.11
CA ALA A 315 0.34 0.29 -14.00
C ALA A 315 -0.94 0.96 -14.50
N ILE A 316 -0.85 1.87 -15.46
CA ILE A 316 -2.01 2.52 -16.08
C ILE A 316 -2.87 1.49 -16.82
N VAL A 317 -2.26 0.72 -17.74
CA VAL A 317 -2.98 -0.25 -18.57
C VAL A 317 -3.59 -1.36 -17.72
N MET A 318 -2.81 -1.94 -16.81
CA MET A 318 -3.27 -3.01 -15.91
C MET A 318 -4.33 -2.51 -14.94
N GLY A 319 -4.18 -1.30 -14.41
CA GLY A 319 -5.19 -0.67 -13.56
C GLY A 319 -6.51 -0.47 -14.31
N MET A 320 -6.49 -0.02 -15.56
CA MET A 320 -7.70 0.05 -16.40
C MET A 320 -8.30 -1.35 -16.63
N LEU A 321 -7.48 -2.34 -16.96
CA LEU A 321 -7.94 -3.71 -17.18
C LEU A 321 -8.61 -4.30 -15.93
N HIS A 322 -8.03 -4.04 -14.76
CA HIS A 322 -8.57 -4.49 -13.48
C HIS A 322 -9.85 -3.75 -13.12
N CYS A 323 -9.84 -2.40 -13.09
CA CYS A 323 -10.97 -1.61 -12.61
C CYS A 323 -12.17 -1.62 -13.57
N VAL A 324 -11.94 -1.68 -14.88
CA VAL A 324 -13.03 -1.61 -15.88
C VAL A 324 -13.58 -2.98 -16.22
N PHE A 325 -12.71 -3.99 -16.35
CA PHE A 325 -13.11 -5.32 -16.81
C PHE A 325 -13.09 -6.39 -15.72
N GLY A 326 -12.68 -6.04 -14.49
CA GLY A 326 -12.63 -6.98 -13.36
C GLY A 326 -11.61 -8.09 -13.54
N LEU A 327 -10.59 -7.92 -14.39
CA LEU A 327 -9.56 -8.93 -14.60
C LEU A 327 -8.67 -9.02 -13.36
N SER A 328 -8.35 -10.23 -12.90
CA SER A 328 -7.42 -10.42 -11.78
C SER A 328 -6.01 -9.94 -12.13
N TRP A 329 -5.25 -9.54 -11.12
CA TRP A 329 -3.86 -9.11 -11.28
C TRP A 329 -3.02 -10.23 -11.91
N ASN A 330 -3.23 -11.48 -11.52
CA ASN A 330 -2.57 -12.67 -12.05
C ASN A 330 -2.87 -12.86 -13.54
N LEU A 331 -4.10 -12.60 -13.98
CA LEU A 331 -4.45 -12.69 -15.40
C LEU A 331 -3.75 -11.61 -16.22
N VAL A 332 -3.82 -10.34 -15.78
CA VAL A 332 -3.17 -9.25 -16.51
C VAL A 332 -1.64 -9.38 -16.49
N THR A 333 -1.08 -9.86 -15.38
CA THR A 333 0.35 -10.17 -15.23
C THR A 333 0.78 -11.21 -16.24
N ARG A 334 0.07 -12.34 -16.32
CA ARG A 334 0.37 -13.42 -17.28
C ARG A 334 0.38 -12.93 -18.73
N LEU A 335 -0.54 -12.03 -19.06
CA LEU A 335 -0.69 -11.49 -20.41
C LEU A 335 0.40 -10.45 -20.77
N LEU A 336 0.79 -9.59 -19.83
CA LEU A 336 1.58 -8.40 -20.15
C LEU A 336 3.03 -8.44 -19.70
N THR A 337 3.33 -9.02 -18.53
CA THR A 337 4.67 -8.94 -17.92
C THR A 337 5.29 -10.31 -17.67
N GLY A 338 4.48 -11.32 -17.34
CA GLY A 338 4.93 -12.67 -17.02
C GLY A 338 5.67 -12.79 -15.68
N ASN A 339 5.59 -11.78 -14.83
CA ASN A 339 6.13 -11.79 -13.47
C ASN A 339 5.41 -12.84 -12.60
N ALA A 340 6.13 -13.43 -11.63
CA ALA A 340 5.66 -14.47 -10.73
C ALA A 340 4.79 -13.93 -9.59
N VAL A 341 5.24 -12.88 -8.91
CA VAL A 341 4.65 -12.30 -7.69
C VAL A 341 4.32 -10.82 -7.82
N LEU A 342 4.91 -10.12 -8.79
CA LEU A 342 4.61 -8.72 -9.10
C LEU A 342 3.68 -8.62 -10.31
N SER A 343 2.92 -7.53 -10.42
CA SER A 343 2.12 -7.24 -11.62
C SER A 343 2.95 -6.51 -12.67
N GLU A 344 3.30 -5.25 -12.43
CA GLU A 344 4.04 -4.38 -13.35
C GLU A 344 5.50 -4.11 -12.97
N SER A 345 5.99 -4.87 -11.98
CA SER A 345 7.32 -4.79 -11.35
C SER A 345 7.41 -3.89 -10.11
N LEU A 346 6.34 -3.22 -9.70
CA LEU A 346 6.23 -2.58 -8.39
C LEU A 346 5.16 -3.21 -7.50
N HIS A 347 3.92 -3.28 -7.98
CA HIS A 347 2.79 -3.80 -7.20
C HIS A 347 2.70 -5.33 -7.20
N LEU A 348 2.07 -5.90 -6.17
CA LEU A 348 1.89 -7.34 -6.04
C LEU A 348 0.75 -7.82 -6.94
N ASN A 349 0.91 -9.00 -7.55
CA ASN A 349 -0.22 -9.78 -8.04
C ASN A 349 -0.79 -10.66 -6.91
N GLU A 350 -1.83 -11.46 -7.15
CA GLU A 350 -2.43 -12.26 -6.07
C GLU A 350 -1.49 -13.34 -5.51
N ASN A 351 -0.52 -13.83 -6.29
CA ASN A 351 0.49 -14.75 -5.74
C ASN A 351 1.38 -14.04 -4.71
N GLY A 352 1.85 -12.84 -5.04
CA GLY A 352 2.62 -11.99 -4.12
C GLY A 352 1.80 -11.57 -2.90
N GLY A 353 0.54 -11.19 -3.11
CA GLY A 353 -0.40 -10.85 -2.04
C GLY A 353 -0.60 -12.02 -1.07
N CYS A 354 -0.84 -13.23 -1.59
CA CYS A 354 -1.00 -14.45 -0.79
C CYS A 354 0.23 -14.75 0.09
N ILE A 355 1.43 -14.51 -0.42
CA ILE A 355 2.66 -14.66 0.37
C ILE A 355 2.69 -13.67 1.54
N VAL A 356 2.37 -12.39 1.29
CA VAL A 356 2.29 -11.38 2.36
C VAL A 356 1.22 -11.78 3.39
N THR A 357 0.03 -12.17 2.95
CA THR A 357 -1.05 -12.65 3.83
C THR A 357 -0.57 -13.80 4.71
N ASN A 358 0.16 -14.76 4.15
CA ASN A 358 0.70 -15.89 4.89
C ASN A 358 1.71 -15.47 5.95
N GLU A 359 2.64 -14.58 5.64
CA GLU A 359 3.62 -14.08 6.60
C GLU A 359 2.96 -13.28 7.75
N VAL A 360 1.95 -12.46 7.42
CA VAL A 360 1.15 -11.73 8.43
C VAL A 360 0.40 -12.71 9.34
N VAL A 361 -0.28 -13.71 8.77
CA VAL A 361 -1.05 -14.68 9.54
C VAL A 361 -0.15 -15.57 10.40
N LYS A 362 1.02 -16.00 9.90
CA LYS A 362 2.02 -16.72 10.72
C LYS A 362 2.44 -15.90 11.93
N TRP A 363 2.75 -14.62 11.72
CA TRP A 363 3.14 -13.72 12.80
C TRP A 363 2.01 -13.50 13.82
N LEU A 364 0.77 -13.27 13.37
CA LEU A 364 -0.37 -13.15 14.27
C LEU A 364 -0.57 -14.42 15.11
N MET A 365 -0.48 -15.58 14.47
CA MET A 365 -0.63 -16.87 15.15
C MET A 365 0.46 -17.07 16.22
N ASP A 366 1.70 -16.65 15.95
CA ASP A 366 2.79 -16.66 16.94
C ASP A 366 2.48 -15.77 18.15
N LYS A 367 1.94 -14.55 17.93
CA LYS A 367 1.59 -13.63 19.03
C LYS A 367 0.33 -14.00 19.80
N MET A 368 -0.53 -14.85 19.24
CA MET A 368 -1.76 -15.35 19.87
C MET A 368 -1.59 -16.68 20.61
N MET A 369 -0.43 -17.34 20.47
CA MET A 369 -0.07 -18.55 21.23
C MET A 369 0.66 -18.17 22.51
#